data_AF-A0A1B6JML4-F1
#
_entry.id   AF-A0A1B6JML4-F1
#
_cell.length_a   1.000
_cell.length_b   1.000
_cell.length_c   1.000
_cell.angle_alpha   90.00
_cell.angle_beta   90.00
_cell.angle_gamma   90.00
#
_symmetry.space_group_name_H-M   'P 1'
#
loop_
_entity.id
_entity.type
_entity.pdbx_description
1 polymer ?
#
loop_
_entity_poly.entity_id
_entity_poly.type
_entity_poly.pdbx_seq_one_letter_code
_entity_poly.pdbx_strand_id
1 'polypeptide(L)'
;LIRNRVRLVYKANFKLSMVHEILSFQIGQCGNSIGLQFWQNMGQEHGLNAAGEMCKKDLLHAVDNKDPFFHQYESGRYVPRCIMLDLEPRVIQSIKNSEYSQLFEQR
;
A
#
# COMPACT_ATOMS: atom_id res chain seq x y z
N LEU A 1 -19.74 -30.41 46.23
CA LEU A 1 -18.45 -29.90 45.71
C LEU A 1 -18.52 -29.84 44.18
N ILE A 2 -18.88 -28.70 43.60
CA ILE A 2 -18.91 -28.52 42.14
C ILE A 2 -17.77 -27.55 41.80
N ARG A 3 -16.78 -28.02 41.04
CA ARG A 3 -15.78 -27.16 40.41
C ARG A 3 -15.78 -27.46 38.92
N ASN A 4 -16.74 -26.88 38.21
CA ASN A 4 -16.70 -26.76 36.76
C ASN A 4 -15.47 -25.92 36.38
N ARG A 5 -14.41 -26.57 35.91
CA ARG A 5 -13.32 -25.88 35.21
C ARG A 5 -13.70 -25.81 33.74
N VAL A 6 -14.29 -24.68 33.33
CA VAL A 6 -14.39 -24.33 31.92
C VAL A 6 -12.96 -24.11 31.40
N ARG A 7 -12.54 -24.94 30.44
CA ARG A 7 -11.25 -24.82 29.77
C ARG A 7 -11.46 -23.93 28.54
N LEU A 8 -10.77 -22.80 28.48
CA LEU A 8 -10.74 -21.94 27.31
C LEU A 8 -10.07 -22.72 26.16
N VAL A 9 -10.83 -23.13 25.14
CA VAL A 9 -10.31 -23.95 24.02
C VAL A 9 -9.71 -23.08 22.90
N TYR A 10 -10.17 -21.82 22.76
CA TYR A 10 -9.65 -20.89 21.78
C TYR A 10 -9.48 -19.50 22.41
N LYS A 11 -8.26 -18.97 22.36
CA LYS A 11 -7.98 -17.56 22.60
C LYS A 11 -7.79 -16.93 21.22
N ALA A 12 -8.81 -16.24 20.71
CA ALA A 12 -8.61 -15.36 19.57
C ALA A 12 -7.70 -14.22 20.04
N ASN A 13 -6.43 -14.26 19.65
CA ASN A 13 -5.54 -13.11 19.81
C ASN A 13 -5.96 -12.07 18.76
N PHE A 14 -7.02 -11.32 19.05
CA PHE A 14 -7.35 -10.14 18.28
C PHE A 14 -6.36 -9.05 18.69
N LYS A 15 -5.17 -9.08 18.07
CA LYS A 15 -4.28 -7.93 18.08
C LYS A 15 -5.00 -6.88 17.25
N LEU A 16 -5.75 -5.99 17.91
CA LEU A 16 -6.12 -4.70 17.35
C LEU A 16 -4.80 -3.93 17.13
N SER A 17 -4.10 -4.31 16.07
CA SER A 17 -3.17 -3.43 15.39
C SER A 17 -4.03 -2.26 14.92
N MET A 18 -4.10 -1.18 15.68
CA MET A 18 -4.63 0.07 15.14
C MET A 18 -3.60 0.56 14.13
N VAL A 19 -3.70 0.02 12.91
CA VAL A 19 -2.99 0.54 11.75
C VAL A 19 -3.68 1.86 11.40
N HIS A 20 -2.97 2.96 11.63
CA HIS A 20 -3.41 4.28 11.19
C HIS A 20 -3.21 4.35 9.68
N GLU A 21 -4.27 4.15 8.92
CA GLU A 21 -4.24 4.24 7.47
C GLU A 21 -4.19 5.71 7.01
N ILE A 22 -3.40 5.99 5.99
CA ILE A 22 -3.23 7.32 5.40
C ILE A 22 -3.71 7.26 3.95
N LEU A 23 -4.65 8.14 3.59
CA LEU A 23 -5.09 8.34 2.21
C LEU A 23 -4.48 9.64 1.67
N SER A 24 -3.67 9.55 0.61
CA SER A 24 -3.04 10.71 -0.01
C SER A 24 -3.85 11.23 -1.20
N PHE A 25 -4.05 12.54 -1.27
CA PHE A 25 -4.67 13.21 -2.40
C PHE A 25 -3.62 14.00 -3.17
N GLN A 26 -3.47 13.71 -4.47
CA GLN A 26 -2.66 14.51 -5.38
C GLN A 26 -3.58 15.25 -6.34
N ILE A 27 -3.41 16.56 -6.44
CA ILE A 27 -4.33 17.42 -7.18
C ILE A 27 -3.54 18.31 -8.14
N GLY A 28 -3.97 18.31 -9.41
CA GLY A 28 -3.40 19.09 -10.50
C GLY A 28 -2.07 18.55 -11.01
N GLN A 29 -1.59 19.14 -12.11
CA GLN A 29 -0.43 18.67 -12.84
C GLN A 29 0.84 18.53 -11.99
N CYS A 30 1.14 19.55 -11.19
CA CYS A 30 2.31 19.55 -10.31
C CYS A 30 2.18 18.50 -9.20
N GLY A 31 1.00 18.45 -8.54
CA GLY A 31 0.73 17.50 -7.46
C GLY A 31 0.83 16.04 -7.93
N ASN A 32 0.30 15.74 -9.11
CA ASN A 32 0.36 14.40 -9.70
C ASN A 32 1.79 14.01 -10.12
N SER A 33 2.58 14.96 -10.64
CA SER A 33 3.98 14.72 -11.02
C SER A 33 4.86 14.42 -9.80
N ILE A 34 4.70 15.20 -8.74
CA ILE A 34 5.38 14.96 -7.46
C ILE A 34 4.88 13.66 -6.82
N GLY A 35 3.57 13.41 -6.88
CA GLY A 35 2.94 12.19 -6.39
C GLY A 35 3.55 10.93 -7.00
N LEU A 36 3.73 10.92 -8.33
CA LEU A 36 4.39 9.81 -9.01
C LEU A 36 5.78 9.56 -8.42
N GLN A 37 6.63 10.58 -8.34
CA GLN A 37 8.00 10.44 -7.82
C GLN A 37 8.01 9.98 -6.36
N PHE A 38 7.11 10.51 -5.54
CA PHE A 38 6.95 10.09 -4.15
C PHE A 38 6.64 8.59 -4.04
N TRP A 39 5.66 8.10 -4.80
CA TRP A 39 5.28 6.69 -4.75
C TRP A 39 6.32 5.76 -5.34
N GLN A 40 7.11 6.22 -6.32
CA GLN A 40 8.27 5.48 -6.83
C GLN A 40 9.32 5.27 -5.73
N ASN A 41 9.67 6.34 -5.02
CA ASN A 41 10.65 6.28 -3.94
C ASN A 41 10.14 5.44 -2.76
N MET A 42 8.90 5.64 -2.33
CA MET A 42 8.26 4.84 -1.28
C MET A 42 8.24 3.35 -1.63
N GLY A 43 7.94 3.02 -2.91
CA GLY A 43 8.01 1.65 -3.39
C GLY A 43 9.41 1.06 -3.24
N GLN A 44 10.42 1.77 -3.73
CA GLN A 44 11.82 1.34 -3.67
C GLN A 44 12.32 1.18 -2.24
N GLU A 45 12.03 2.13 -1.35
CA GLU A 45 12.40 2.08 0.07
C GLU A 45 11.82 0.84 0.78
N HIS A 46 10.63 0.41 0.36
CA HIS A 46 9.95 -0.77 0.90
C HIS A 46 10.19 -2.06 0.11
N GLY A 47 11.09 -2.05 -0.88
CA GLY A 47 11.44 -3.23 -1.69
C GLY A 47 10.36 -3.66 -2.68
N LEU A 48 9.52 -2.72 -3.13
CA LEU A 48 8.49 -2.94 -4.14
C LEU A 48 9.02 -2.57 -5.54
N ASN A 49 8.67 -3.38 -6.53
CA ASN A 49 8.91 -3.06 -7.94
C ASN A 49 7.86 -2.07 -8.48
N ALA A 50 7.99 -1.67 -9.75
CA ALA A 50 7.06 -0.74 -10.40
C ALA A 50 5.61 -1.27 -10.55
N ALA A 51 5.38 -2.56 -10.32
CA ALA A 51 4.04 -3.18 -10.28
C ALA A 51 3.49 -3.34 -8.84
N GLY A 52 4.26 -2.95 -7.83
CA GLY A 52 3.89 -3.09 -6.42
C GLY A 52 4.13 -4.49 -5.84
N GLU A 53 4.98 -5.31 -6.47
CA GLU A 53 5.32 -6.65 -5.98
C GLU A 53 6.65 -6.62 -5.21
N MET A 54 6.77 -7.48 -4.20
CA MET A 54 8.00 -7.60 -3.39
C MET A 54 9.16 -8.14 -4.23
N CYS A 55 10.27 -7.41 -4.24
CA CYS A 55 11.53 -7.86 -4.81
C CYS A 55 12.15 -8.98 -3.95
N LYS A 56 12.42 -10.15 -4.55
CA LYS A 56 12.97 -11.32 -3.85
C LYS A 56 14.34 -11.10 -3.19
N LYS A 57 15.07 -10.05 -3.58
CA LYS A 57 16.39 -9.70 -3.02
C LYS A 57 16.30 -8.94 -1.70
N ASP A 58 15.14 -8.36 -1.37
CA ASP A 58 15.00 -7.37 -0.30
C ASP A 58 14.19 -7.90 0.91
N LEU A 59 14.46 -9.15 1.29
CA LEU A 59 13.84 -9.80 2.46
C LEU A 59 14.13 -9.06 3.78
N LEU A 60 15.14 -8.19 3.82
CA LEU A 60 15.44 -7.31 4.96
C LEU A 60 14.38 -6.23 5.17
N HIS A 61 13.74 -5.74 4.10
CA HIS A 61 12.67 -4.73 4.14
C HIS A 61 11.26 -5.33 4.29
N ALA A 62 11.14 -6.66 4.36
CA ALA A 62 9.87 -7.33 4.66
C ALA A 62 9.34 -6.99 6.06
N VAL A 63 10.20 -6.49 6.96
CA VAL A 63 9.86 -6.14 8.34
C VAL A 63 9.20 -4.75 8.46
N ASP A 64 9.38 -3.86 7.46
CA ASP A 64 8.76 -2.53 7.49
C ASP A 64 7.25 -2.59 7.31
N ASN A 65 6.55 -1.86 8.17
CA ASN A 65 5.10 -1.75 8.15
C ASN A 65 4.62 -0.89 6.97
N LYS A 66 4.09 -1.55 5.93
CA LYS A 66 3.58 -0.92 4.70
C LYS A 66 2.10 -0.53 4.80
N ASP A 67 1.38 -1.09 5.77
CA ASP A 67 -0.08 -0.96 5.92
C ASP A 67 -0.60 0.49 5.96
N PRO A 68 0.11 1.48 6.56
CA PRO A 68 -0.36 2.87 6.57
C PRO A 68 -0.51 3.46 5.16
N PHE A 69 0.39 3.12 4.24
CA PHE A 69 0.48 3.75 2.91
C PHE A 69 -0.03 2.86 1.79
N PHE A 70 0.06 1.55 1.96
CA PHE A 70 -0.28 0.57 0.92
C PHE A 70 -1.45 -0.30 1.36
N HIS A 71 -2.27 -0.67 0.38
CA HIS A 71 -3.22 -1.76 0.49
C HIS A 71 -2.58 -3.02 -0.09
N GLN A 72 -2.54 -4.11 0.69
CA GLN A 72 -2.05 -5.40 0.22
C GLN A 72 -3.22 -6.24 -0.30
N TYR A 73 -3.12 -6.65 -1.56
CA TYR A 73 -4.03 -7.63 -2.15
C TYR A 73 -3.66 -9.06 -1.77
N GLU A 74 -4.62 -9.98 -1.86
CA GLU A 74 -4.39 -11.41 -1.65
C GLU A 74 -3.33 -12.01 -2.60
N SER A 75 -3.14 -11.39 -3.78
CA SER A 75 -2.09 -11.75 -4.73
C SER A 75 -0.67 -11.42 -4.26
N GLY A 76 -0.52 -10.69 -3.14
CA GLY A 76 0.77 -10.18 -2.65
C GLY A 76 1.21 -8.86 -3.29
N ARG A 77 0.37 -8.25 -4.13
CA ARG A 77 0.60 -6.92 -4.70
C ARG A 77 0.22 -5.83 -3.70
N TYR A 78 1.07 -4.83 -3.57
CA TYR A 78 0.87 -3.62 -2.76
C TYR A 78 0.51 -2.45 -3.67
N VAL A 79 -0.61 -1.80 -3.36
CA VAL A 79 -1.10 -0.64 -4.12
C VAL A 79 -1.16 0.59 -3.21
N PRO A 80 -0.61 1.75 -3.63
CA PRO A 80 -0.70 2.98 -2.85
C PRO A 80 -2.14 3.37 -2.53
N ARG A 81 -2.36 3.84 -1.30
CA ARG A 81 -3.60 4.47 -0.87
C ARG A 81 -3.59 5.93 -1.32
N CYS A 82 -3.81 6.16 -2.61
CA CYS A 82 -3.84 7.51 -3.17
C CYS A 82 -4.95 7.75 -4.19
N ILE A 83 -5.34 9.02 -4.30
CA ILE A 83 -6.26 9.52 -5.31
C ILE A 83 -5.57 10.66 -6.06
N MET A 84 -5.42 10.49 -7.38
CA MET A 84 -4.88 11.49 -8.29
C MET A 84 -6.01 12.18 -9.04
N LEU A 85 -6.08 13.50 -8.95
CA LEU A 85 -7.10 14.34 -9.56
C LEU A 85 -6.44 15.36 -10.48
N ASP A 86 -6.95 15.52 -11.68
CA ASP A 86 -6.52 16.55 -12.62
C ASP A 86 -7.70 17.04 -13.45
N LEU A 87 -7.71 18.32 -13.80
CA LEU A 87 -8.65 18.88 -14.77
C LEU A 87 -8.14 18.71 -16.21
N GLU A 88 -6.83 18.47 -16.38
CA GLU A 88 -6.21 18.21 -17.67
C GLU A 88 -5.65 16.78 -17.73
N PRO A 89 -5.98 15.97 -18.76
CA PRO A 89 -5.65 14.55 -18.77
C PRO A 89 -4.15 14.26 -18.99
N ARG A 90 -3.35 15.25 -19.37
CA ARG A 90 -1.97 15.07 -19.85
C ARG A 90 -1.10 14.32 -18.84
N VAL A 91 -1.09 14.75 -17.57
CA VAL A 91 -0.20 14.17 -16.55
C VAL A 91 -0.68 12.78 -16.14
N ILE A 92 -1.98 12.61 -15.92
CA ILE A 92 -2.56 11.29 -15.61
C ILE A 92 -2.32 10.30 -16.75
N GLN A 93 -2.44 10.72 -18.00
CA GLN A 93 -2.18 9.86 -19.16
C GLN A 93 -0.69 9.47 -19.25
N SER A 94 0.22 10.38 -18.93
CA SER A 94 1.65 10.08 -18.83
C SER A 94 1.91 9.02 -17.74
N ILE A 95 1.29 9.15 -16.56
CA ILE A 95 1.40 8.17 -15.47
C ILE A 95 0.84 6.79 -15.91
N LYS A 96 -0.32 6.77 -16.57
CA LYS A 96 -0.94 5.54 -17.10
C LYS A 96 -0.09 4.85 -18.17
N ASN A 97 0.74 5.58 -18.90
CA ASN A 97 1.67 5.04 -19.89
C ASN A 97 3.07 4.78 -19.33
N SER A 98 3.31 5.10 -18.05
CA SER A 98 4.60 4.89 -17.41
C SER A 98 4.81 3.44 -16.99
N GLU A 99 6.05 3.10 -16.68
CA GLU A 99 6.43 1.81 -16.08
C GLU A 99 5.67 1.54 -14.77
N TYR A 100 5.31 2.59 -14.03
CA TYR A 100 4.60 2.52 -12.75
C TYR A 100 3.07 2.53 -12.91
N SER A 101 2.56 2.41 -14.14
CA SER A 101 1.12 2.35 -14.41
C SER A 101 0.40 1.24 -13.64
N GLN A 102 1.10 0.13 -13.38
CA GLN A 102 0.60 -1.02 -12.62
C GLN A 102 0.72 -0.85 -11.10
N LEU A 103 1.48 0.14 -10.62
CA LEU A 103 1.54 0.43 -9.18
C LEU A 103 0.18 0.95 -8.68
N PHE A 104 -0.48 1.78 -9.47
CA PHE A 104 -1.73 2.45 -9.09
C PHE A 104 -2.97 1.63 -9.45
N GLU A 105 -4.04 1.85 -8.70
CA GLU A 105 -5.36 1.31 -9.03
C GLU A 105 -5.94 2.07 -10.23
N GLN A 106 -6.26 1.34 -11.30
CA GLN A 106 -6.89 1.92 -12.49
C GLN A 106 -8.40 1.64 -12.42
N ARG A 107 -9.19 2.66 -12.06
CA ARG A 107 -10.65 2.65 -12.25
C ARG A 107 -11.05 3.38 -13.52
#